data_AF-A0A319AJE7-F1
#
_entry.id   AF-A0A319AJE7-F1
#
_cell.length_a   1.000
_cell.length_b   1.000
_cell.length_c   1.000
_cell.angle_alpha   90.00
_cell.angle_beta   90.00
_cell.angle_gamma   90.00
#
_symmetry.space_group_name_H-M   'P 1'
#
loop_
_entity.id
_entity.type
_entity.pdbx_description
1 polymer ?
#
loop_
_entity_poly.entity_id
_entity_poly.type
_entity_poly.pdbx_seq_one_letter_code
_entity_poly.pdbx_strand_id
1 'polypeptide(L)'
;MSPINSLWFKWKSLKLPWRTSYLVGHDLKGNTYWEFKDALNANRYRRIVKCDPKTHLSDVQVSPQWHQWLRYVRADPPSIEEQQQDILRQIQLKELARLADERWASKPSYLDKPQTQQPVPATQTSDATLNPPKGETQSNTATPAGPRTEKKETPAAKPDPWAKAASSPGEKWQPDSWNPTSSQR
;
A
#
# COMPACT_ATOMS: atom_id res chain seq x y z
N MET A 1 18.98 -22.09 -16.73
CA MET A 1 18.15 -22.60 -17.84
C MET A 1 19.05 -23.44 -18.76
N SER A 2 18.80 -24.74 -18.90
CA SER A 2 19.60 -25.60 -19.79
C SER A 2 19.51 -25.10 -21.25
N PRO A 3 20.62 -25.04 -22.02
CA PRO A 3 20.66 -24.43 -23.36
C PRO A 3 19.73 -25.11 -24.36
N ILE A 4 19.44 -26.41 -24.18
CA ILE A 4 18.58 -27.23 -25.04
C ILE A 4 17.13 -26.72 -25.03
N ASN A 5 16.64 -26.29 -23.86
CA ASN A 5 15.29 -25.72 -23.75
C ASN A 5 15.19 -24.38 -24.49
N SER A 6 16.27 -23.59 -24.51
CA SER A 6 16.27 -22.26 -25.14
C SER A 6 16.12 -22.32 -26.67
N LEU A 7 16.78 -23.29 -27.34
CA LEU A 7 16.68 -23.47 -28.79
C LEU A 7 15.28 -23.95 -29.20
N TRP A 8 14.70 -24.88 -28.44
CA TRP A 8 13.34 -25.33 -28.68
C TRP A 8 12.33 -24.18 -28.56
N PHE A 9 12.43 -23.36 -27.51
CA PHE A 9 11.56 -22.19 -27.33
C PHE A 9 11.74 -21.18 -28.48
N LYS A 10 12.99 -20.87 -28.86
CA LYS A 10 13.29 -19.99 -30.01
C LYS A 10 12.70 -20.53 -31.32
N TRP A 11 12.85 -21.82 -31.60
CA TRP A 11 12.27 -22.43 -32.79
C TRP A 11 10.73 -22.45 -32.76
N LYS A 12 10.14 -22.65 -31.57
CA LYS A 12 8.69 -22.62 -31.39
C LYS A 12 8.09 -21.21 -31.49
N SER A 13 8.86 -20.16 -31.20
CA SER A 13 8.38 -18.78 -31.31
C SER A 13 8.44 -18.19 -32.71
N LEU A 14 9.18 -18.82 -33.65
CA LEU A 14 9.22 -18.38 -35.04
C LEU A 14 7.83 -18.44 -35.71
N LYS A 15 7.46 -17.32 -36.35
CA LYS A 15 6.24 -17.14 -37.15
C LYS A 15 6.52 -17.56 -38.60
N LEU A 16 6.24 -18.83 -38.89
CA LEU A 16 6.44 -19.44 -40.21
C LEU A 16 5.08 -19.48 -40.95
N PRO A 17 5.02 -19.26 -42.27
CA PRO A 17 3.75 -19.11 -43.00
C PRO A 17 2.86 -20.36 -42.99
N TRP A 18 3.43 -21.56 -42.82
CA TRP A 18 2.68 -22.83 -42.68
C TRP A 18 2.29 -23.16 -41.24
N ARG A 19 2.70 -22.36 -40.25
CA ARG A 19 2.48 -22.63 -38.83
C ARG A 19 1.31 -21.81 -38.32
N THR A 20 0.27 -22.49 -37.84
CA THR A 20 -0.96 -21.86 -37.33
C THR A 20 -0.86 -21.42 -35.88
N SER A 21 0.00 -22.07 -35.08
CA SER A 21 0.24 -21.77 -33.66
C SER A 21 1.72 -21.58 -33.36
N TYR A 22 2.07 -20.52 -32.65
CA TYR A 22 3.45 -20.23 -32.25
C TYR A 22 3.54 -19.94 -30.75
N LEU A 23 4.71 -20.20 -30.19
CA LEU A 23 4.99 -19.92 -28.79
C LEU A 23 5.25 -18.42 -28.61
N VAL A 24 4.57 -17.81 -27.66
CA VAL A 24 4.75 -16.39 -27.33
C VAL A 24 5.70 -16.24 -26.14
N GLY A 25 5.57 -17.10 -25.14
CA GLY A 25 6.46 -17.08 -23.99
C GLY A 25 6.18 -18.21 -23.01
N HIS A 26 6.84 -18.13 -21.87
CA HIS A 26 6.72 -19.06 -20.76
C HIS A 26 6.74 -18.30 -19.44
N ASP A 27 6.19 -18.90 -18.39
CA ASP A 27 6.33 -18.39 -17.04
C ASP A 27 7.48 -19.05 -16.26
N LEU A 28 7.78 -18.49 -15.09
CA LEU A 28 8.76 -19.05 -14.15
C LEU A 28 8.37 -20.44 -13.59
N LYS A 29 7.10 -20.86 -13.75
CA LYS A 29 6.59 -22.17 -13.30
C LYS A 29 6.69 -23.24 -14.39
N GLY A 30 7.08 -22.86 -15.61
CA GLY A 30 7.21 -23.77 -16.75
C GLY A 30 5.96 -23.91 -17.62
N ASN A 31 4.88 -23.15 -17.35
CA ASN A 31 3.74 -23.09 -18.27
C ASN A 31 4.16 -22.36 -19.55
N THR A 32 3.62 -22.81 -20.68
CA THR A 32 3.92 -22.21 -21.99
C THR A 32 2.69 -21.54 -22.57
N TYR A 33 2.87 -20.38 -23.17
CA TYR A 33 1.80 -19.53 -23.67
C TYR A 33 1.91 -19.42 -25.19
N TRP A 34 0.77 -19.68 -25.85
CA TRP A 34 0.70 -19.86 -27.28
C TRP A 34 -0.35 -18.95 -27.88
N GLU A 35 -0.09 -18.51 -29.11
CA GLU A 35 -1.03 -17.75 -29.91
C GLU A 35 -1.24 -18.47 -31.24
N PHE A 36 -2.49 -18.54 -31.70
CA PHE A 36 -2.86 -19.28 -32.91
C PHE A 36 -4.05 -18.65 -33.63
N LYS A 37 -4.17 -18.89 -34.94
CA LYS A 37 -5.38 -18.51 -35.69
C LYS A 37 -6.45 -19.58 -35.53
N ASP A 38 -7.66 -19.17 -35.16
CA ASP A 38 -8.81 -20.06 -35.19
C ASP A 38 -9.26 -20.26 -36.64
N ALA A 39 -9.61 -21.50 -37.01
CA ALA A 39 -10.14 -21.81 -38.34
C ALA A 39 -11.50 -21.16 -38.55
N LEU A 40 -12.31 -21.06 -37.49
CA LEU A 40 -13.66 -20.48 -37.55
C LEU A 40 -13.65 -18.95 -37.46
N ASN A 41 -12.64 -18.36 -36.81
CA ASN A 41 -12.54 -16.92 -36.56
C ASN A 41 -11.14 -16.39 -36.92
N ALA A 42 -10.87 -16.30 -38.22
CA ALA A 42 -9.55 -15.91 -38.73
C ALA A 42 -9.15 -14.44 -38.45
N ASN A 43 -10.12 -13.59 -38.10
CA ASN A 43 -9.90 -12.16 -37.84
C ASN A 43 -9.12 -11.88 -36.55
N ARG A 44 -9.05 -12.85 -35.62
CA ARG A 44 -8.42 -12.66 -34.32
C ARG A 44 -7.55 -13.85 -33.94
N TYR A 45 -6.35 -13.57 -33.45
CA TYR A 45 -5.52 -14.58 -32.84
C TYR A 45 -6.08 -15.01 -31.48
N ARG A 46 -6.17 -16.31 -31.25
CA ARG A 46 -6.54 -16.91 -29.97
C ARG A 46 -5.31 -17.20 -29.14
N ARG A 47 -5.40 -16.92 -27.83
CA ARG A 47 -4.35 -17.15 -26.83
C ARG A 47 -4.70 -18.34 -25.95
N ILE A 48 -3.76 -19.24 -25.71
CA ILE A 48 -3.94 -20.43 -24.86
C ILE A 48 -2.71 -20.69 -23.99
N VAL A 49 -2.92 -21.22 -22.79
CA VAL A 49 -1.88 -21.73 -21.91
C VAL A 49 -1.80 -23.25 -22.03
N LYS A 50 -0.58 -23.78 -22.13
CA LYS A 50 -0.30 -25.21 -22.03
C LYS A 50 0.45 -25.47 -20.74
N CYS A 51 -0.19 -26.25 -19.89
CA CYS A 51 0.29 -26.65 -18.58
C CYS A 51 0.89 -28.06 -18.65
N ASP A 52 1.54 -28.49 -17.57
CA ASP A 52 1.98 -29.87 -17.44
C ASP A 52 0.74 -30.79 -17.47
N PRO A 53 0.68 -31.81 -18.35
CA PRO A 53 -0.46 -32.73 -18.39
C PRO A 53 -0.68 -33.50 -17.08
N LYS A 54 0.30 -33.55 -16.19
CA LYS A 54 0.18 -34.21 -14.88
C LYS A 54 -0.51 -33.34 -13.83
N THR A 55 -0.51 -32.02 -13.99
CA THR A 55 -1.13 -31.12 -13.01
C THR A 55 -2.63 -31.01 -13.27
N HIS A 56 -3.43 -31.09 -12.21
CA HIS A 56 -4.87 -30.91 -12.33
C HIS A 56 -5.19 -29.46 -12.70
N LEU A 57 -6.20 -29.25 -13.55
CA LEU A 57 -6.48 -27.93 -14.14
C LEU A 57 -6.77 -26.86 -13.07
N SER A 58 -7.42 -27.22 -11.98
CA SER A 58 -7.72 -26.30 -10.87
C SER A 58 -6.47 -25.85 -10.11
N ASP A 59 -5.38 -26.62 -10.16
CA ASP A 59 -4.15 -26.33 -9.42
C ASP A 59 -3.17 -25.51 -10.26
N VAL A 60 -3.49 -25.25 -11.53
CA VAL A 60 -2.66 -24.44 -12.42
C VAL A 60 -2.67 -22.98 -11.97
N GLN A 61 -1.56 -22.56 -11.38
CA GLN A 61 -1.38 -21.20 -10.90
C GLN A 61 -0.75 -20.28 -11.95
N VAL A 62 -1.58 -19.60 -12.75
CA VAL A 62 -1.13 -18.60 -13.75
C VAL A 62 -0.95 -17.22 -13.10
N SER A 63 0.12 -16.48 -13.46
CA SER A 63 0.35 -15.14 -12.89
C SER A 63 -0.71 -14.13 -13.35
N PRO A 64 -0.99 -13.05 -12.59
CA PRO A 64 -1.95 -12.02 -13.02
C PRO A 64 -1.58 -11.35 -14.34
N GLN A 65 -0.29 -11.14 -14.59
CA GLN A 65 0.20 -10.56 -15.85
C GLN A 65 -0.12 -11.46 -17.06
N TRP A 66 0.10 -12.77 -16.92
CA TRP A 66 -0.27 -13.74 -17.95
C TRP A 66 -1.79 -13.86 -18.11
N HIS A 67 -2.57 -13.75 -17.03
CA HIS A 67 -4.02 -13.67 -17.12
C HIS A 67 -4.52 -12.48 -17.93
N GLN A 68 -3.95 -11.28 -17.71
CA GLN A 68 -4.29 -10.08 -18.50
C GLN A 68 -4.01 -10.29 -19.99
N TRP A 69 -2.87 -10.89 -20.31
CA TRP A 69 -2.53 -11.23 -21.69
C TRP A 69 -3.49 -12.27 -22.28
N LEU A 70 -3.79 -13.37 -21.57
CA LEU A 70 -4.77 -14.37 -22.03
C LEU A 70 -6.17 -13.79 -22.25
N ARG A 71 -6.55 -12.78 -21.44
CA ARG A 71 -7.83 -12.06 -21.54
C ARG A 71 -7.80 -10.87 -22.50
N TYR A 72 -6.72 -10.66 -23.23
CA TYR A 72 -6.55 -9.56 -24.19
C TYR A 72 -6.68 -8.16 -23.58
N VAL A 73 -6.49 -8.03 -22.27
CA VAL A 73 -6.39 -6.73 -21.60
C VAL A 73 -5.03 -6.10 -21.92
N ARG A 74 -3.99 -6.93 -22.04
CA ARG A 74 -2.65 -6.52 -22.42
C ARG A 74 -2.34 -6.93 -23.86
N ALA A 75 -1.78 -6.01 -24.65
CA ALA A 75 -1.34 -6.29 -26.02
C ALA A 75 -0.13 -7.23 -26.03
N ASP A 76 0.95 -6.81 -25.37
CA ASP A 76 2.23 -7.52 -25.32
C ASP A 76 2.27 -8.57 -24.20
N PRO A 77 2.93 -9.73 -24.41
CA PRO A 77 3.12 -10.73 -23.38
C PRO A 77 4.10 -10.23 -22.29
N PRO A 78 3.96 -10.68 -21.04
CA PRO A 78 4.89 -10.32 -19.97
C PRO A 78 6.26 -10.96 -20.21
N SER A 79 7.32 -10.14 -20.11
CA SER A 79 8.70 -10.60 -20.28
C SER A 79 9.16 -11.43 -19.07
N ILE A 80 10.23 -12.20 -19.24
CA ILE A 80 10.79 -12.98 -18.13
C ILE A 80 11.34 -12.06 -17.02
N GLU A 81 11.88 -10.90 -17.41
CA GLU A 81 12.41 -9.92 -16.48
C GLU A 81 11.29 -9.28 -15.65
N GLU A 82 10.18 -8.88 -16.29
CA GLU A 82 8.99 -8.36 -15.60
C GLU A 82 8.46 -9.35 -14.57
N GLN A 83 8.45 -10.64 -14.89
CA GLN A 83 7.99 -11.69 -13.99
C GLN A 83 8.92 -11.82 -12.77
N GLN A 84 10.24 -11.77 -12.98
CA GLN A 84 11.22 -11.79 -11.89
C GLN A 84 11.10 -10.54 -11.01
N GLN A 85 10.94 -9.37 -11.63
CA GLN A 85 10.76 -8.10 -10.93
C GLN A 85 9.48 -8.11 -10.07
N ASP A 86 8.38 -8.71 -10.55
CA ASP A 86 7.15 -8.80 -9.74
C ASP A 86 7.36 -9.68 -8.49
N ILE A 87 8.12 -10.78 -8.59
CA ILE A 87 8.47 -11.59 -7.40
C ILE A 87 9.29 -10.77 -6.41
N LEU A 88 10.32 -10.06 -6.88
CA LEU A 88 11.14 -9.21 -6.02
C LEU A 88 10.31 -8.12 -5.34
N ARG A 89 9.42 -7.47 -6.10
CA ARG A 89 8.49 -6.47 -5.59
C ARG A 89 7.57 -7.06 -4.51
N GLN A 90 7.05 -8.27 -4.70
CA GLN A 90 6.20 -8.94 -3.70
C GLN A 90 6.98 -9.22 -2.40
N ILE A 91 8.24 -9.63 -2.50
CA ILE A 91 9.11 -9.86 -1.34
C ILE A 91 9.33 -8.55 -0.59
N GLN A 92 9.74 -7.49 -1.29
CA GLN A 92 9.96 -6.17 -0.69
C GLN A 92 8.70 -5.61 -0.02
N LEU A 93 7.54 -5.76 -0.67
CA LEU A 93 6.27 -5.27 -0.13
C LEU A 93 5.92 -5.96 1.19
N LYS A 94 6.21 -7.26 1.34
CA LYS A 94 5.97 -7.99 2.60
C LYS A 94 6.86 -7.48 3.72
N GLU A 95 8.12 -7.20 3.44
CA GLU A 95 9.05 -6.64 4.42
C GLU A 95 8.61 -5.22 4.85
N LEU A 96 8.26 -4.37 3.89
CA LEU A 96 7.76 -3.02 4.17
C LEU A 96 6.46 -3.04 4.97
N ALA A 97 5.54 -3.96 4.66
CA ALA A 97 4.30 -4.14 5.42
C ALA A 97 4.59 -4.53 6.87
N ARG A 98 5.51 -5.48 7.10
CA ARG A 98 5.92 -5.86 8.47
C ARG A 98 6.49 -4.67 9.24
N LEU A 99 7.39 -3.90 8.66
CA LEU A 99 7.96 -2.71 9.31
C LEU A 99 6.89 -1.65 9.60
N ALA A 100 5.88 -1.52 8.74
CA ALA A 100 4.76 -0.62 8.97
C ALA A 100 3.89 -1.10 10.14
N ASP A 101 3.63 -2.41 10.26
CA ASP A 101 2.89 -2.99 11.38
C ASP A 101 3.64 -2.81 12.71
N GLU A 102 4.96 -3.01 12.74
CA GLU A 102 5.80 -2.75 13.91
C GLU A 102 5.77 -1.26 14.32
N ARG A 103 5.80 -0.35 13.34
CA ARG A 103 5.65 1.09 13.56
C ARG A 103 4.24 1.46 14.03
N TRP A 104 3.21 0.75 13.58
CA TRP A 104 1.83 0.99 14.01
C TRP A 104 1.62 0.49 15.43
N ALA A 105 2.10 -0.71 15.75
CA ALA A 105 2.00 -1.31 17.08
C ALA A 105 2.79 -0.55 18.16
N SER A 106 3.92 0.06 17.80
CA SER A 106 4.71 0.88 18.74
C SER A 106 4.12 2.25 19.03
N LYS A 107 3.18 2.75 18.20
CA LYS A 107 2.45 3.98 18.50
C LYS A 107 1.43 3.70 19.61
N PRO A 108 1.47 4.41 20.75
CA PRO A 108 0.50 4.20 21.83
C PRO A 108 -0.92 4.47 21.30
N SER A 109 -1.79 3.47 21.40
CA SER A 109 -3.19 3.58 20.99
C SER A 109 -3.87 4.67 21.81
N TYR A 110 -4.44 5.68 21.13
CA TYR A 110 -5.20 6.74 21.79
C TYR A 110 -6.45 6.22 22.50
N LEU A 111 -6.96 5.06 22.10
CA LEU A 111 -8.13 4.40 22.68
C LEU A 111 -7.82 3.67 23.98
N ASP A 112 -6.58 3.22 24.18
CA ASP A 112 -6.16 2.46 25.36
C ASP A 112 -5.52 3.39 26.40
N LYS A 113 -6.06 4.61 26.52
CA LYS A 113 -5.70 5.50 27.61
C LYS A 113 -6.37 4.93 28.86
N PRO A 114 -5.60 4.60 29.92
CA PRO A 114 -6.24 4.29 31.20
C PRO A 114 -7.14 5.47 31.53
N GLN A 115 -8.34 5.16 32.03
CA GLN A 115 -9.42 6.08 32.36
C GLN A 115 -8.93 7.14 33.36
N THR A 116 -8.16 8.09 32.87
CA THR A 116 -7.61 9.19 33.64
C THR A 116 -8.77 10.13 33.77
N GLN A 117 -9.48 9.99 34.88
CA GLN A 117 -10.59 10.81 35.36
C GLN A 117 -10.93 11.91 34.36
N GLN A 118 -11.73 11.59 33.34
CA GLN A 118 -12.31 12.65 32.56
C GLN A 118 -13.13 13.46 33.56
N PRO A 119 -12.89 14.78 33.70
CA PRO A 119 -13.77 15.59 34.52
C PRO A 119 -15.17 15.36 33.98
N VAL A 120 -16.03 14.84 34.84
CA VAL A 120 -17.40 14.48 34.52
C VAL A 120 -18.02 15.68 33.79
N PRO A 121 -18.68 15.51 32.63
CA PRO A 121 -19.29 16.62 31.92
C PRO A 121 -20.12 17.47 32.88
N ALA A 122 -19.87 18.78 32.90
CA ALA A 122 -20.54 19.75 33.78
C ALA A 122 -22.00 20.00 33.36
N THR A 123 -22.73 18.96 32.97
CA THR A 123 -24.15 18.99 32.62
C THR A 123 -25.04 18.48 33.75
N GLN A 124 -24.50 18.28 34.96
CA GLN A 124 -25.33 18.19 36.16
C GLN A 124 -25.54 19.60 36.71
N THR A 125 -26.60 20.26 36.25
CA THR A 125 -27.15 21.43 36.92
C THR A 125 -27.80 20.96 38.23
N SER A 126 -27.03 20.81 39.30
CA SER A 126 -27.60 20.90 40.65
C SER A 126 -27.92 22.36 40.90
N ASP A 127 -29.18 22.70 40.70
CA ASP A 127 -29.74 24.01 41.03
C ASP A 127 -29.56 24.26 42.54
N ALA A 128 -28.54 25.05 42.87
CA ALA A 128 -28.25 25.51 44.22
C ALA A 128 -28.32 27.05 44.25
N THR A 129 -29.42 27.60 43.75
CA THR A 129 -29.72 29.03 43.86
C THR A 129 -30.48 29.32 45.16
N LEU A 130 -29.92 29.01 46.33
CA LEU A 130 -30.40 29.55 47.60
C LEU A 130 -29.22 29.76 48.58
N ASN A 131 -28.93 31.05 48.83
CA ASN A 131 -28.07 31.66 49.85
C ASN A 131 -26.58 31.91 49.52
N PRO A 132 -26.14 33.19 49.47
CA PRO A 132 -24.80 33.57 49.87
C PRO A 132 -24.76 33.87 51.38
N PRO A 133 -23.60 33.65 52.04
CA PRO A 133 -23.07 34.77 52.82
C PRO A 133 -21.58 35.01 52.61
N LYS A 134 -21.28 36.32 52.63
CA LYS A 134 -20.01 37.03 52.81
C LYS A 134 -18.99 36.33 53.72
N GLY A 135 -17.73 36.48 53.33
CA GLY A 135 -16.57 36.37 54.21
C GLY A 135 -15.28 36.77 53.48
N GLU A 136 -14.92 38.05 53.53
CA GLU A 136 -13.58 38.52 53.23
C GLU A 136 -12.56 37.88 54.19
N THR A 137 -11.34 37.59 53.75
CA THR A 137 -10.09 38.00 54.44
C THR A 137 -8.88 37.75 53.52
N GLN A 138 -7.97 38.70 53.59
CA GLN A 138 -6.76 38.89 52.82
C GLN A 138 -5.63 37.90 53.18
N SER A 139 -4.63 37.88 52.29
CA SER A 139 -3.21 38.09 52.61
C SER A 139 -2.23 36.91 52.40
N ASN A 140 -1.12 37.31 51.78
CA ASN A 140 0.26 36.87 51.96
C ASN A 140 0.90 35.85 51.00
N THR A 141 1.63 36.42 50.03
CA THR A 141 3.10 36.38 49.90
C THR A 141 3.81 35.05 50.22
N ALA A 142 4.46 34.46 49.22
CA ALA A 142 5.86 34.01 49.32
C ALA A 142 6.41 33.51 47.97
N THR A 143 7.40 34.22 47.45
CA THR A 143 8.41 33.70 46.53
C THR A 143 9.46 32.93 47.34
N PRO A 144 10.07 31.86 46.80
CA PRO A 144 11.54 31.86 46.67
C PRO A 144 11.96 31.36 45.27
N ALA A 145 12.78 32.11 44.53
CA ALA A 145 14.24 32.05 44.50
C ALA A 145 14.77 30.75 43.84
N GLY A 146 15.45 30.91 42.69
CA GLY A 146 15.98 29.85 41.83
C GLY A 146 17.14 29.03 42.40
N PRO A 147 17.86 28.26 41.54
CA PRO A 147 18.95 28.89 40.80
C PRO A 147 19.10 28.44 39.33
N ARG A 148 19.93 29.21 38.63
CA ARG A 148 20.28 29.15 37.21
C ARG A 148 21.71 28.67 37.07
N THR A 149 21.94 27.64 36.25
CA THR A 149 23.15 27.30 35.44
C THR A 149 22.87 25.91 34.84
N GLU A 150 23.25 25.50 33.63
CA GLU A 150 24.36 25.84 32.75
C GLU A 150 24.11 25.24 31.35
N LYS A 151 24.71 25.84 30.32
CA LYS A 151 24.69 25.38 28.92
C LYS A 151 25.43 24.04 28.76
N LYS A 152 24.88 23.13 27.95
CA LYS A 152 25.66 22.14 27.19
C LYS A 152 25.11 22.07 25.76
N GLU A 153 25.83 22.70 24.84
CA GLU A 153 25.71 22.47 23.41
C GLU A 153 26.43 21.16 23.08
N THR A 154 25.76 20.27 22.35
CA THR A 154 26.33 19.09 21.70
C THR A 154 26.00 19.12 20.20
N PRO A 155 26.87 18.52 19.36
CA PRO A 155 27.07 18.95 17.98
C PRO A 155 25.95 18.50 17.04
N ALA A 156 25.74 19.31 16.00
CA ALA A 156 24.75 19.10 14.95
C ALA A 156 24.80 17.68 14.36
N ALA A 157 23.82 16.85 14.74
CA ALA A 157 23.50 15.64 14.00
C ALA A 157 23.05 16.04 12.59
N LYS A 158 23.63 15.40 11.58
CA LYS A 158 23.17 15.53 10.19
C LYS A 158 21.66 15.31 10.16
N PRO A 159 20.86 16.17 9.50
CA PRO A 159 19.42 15.99 9.48
C PRO A 159 19.10 14.63 8.84
N ASP A 160 18.34 13.81 9.55
CA ASP A 160 17.84 12.52 9.08
C ASP A 160 17.08 12.75 7.76
N PRO A 161 17.48 12.10 6.63
CA PRO A 161 16.88 12.34 5.32
C PRO A 161 15.36 12.05 5.27
N TRP A 162 14.82 11.34 6.27
CA TRP A 162 13.39 11.06 6.39
C TRP A 162 12.59 12.02 7.29
N ALA A 163 13.22 13.00 7.93
CA ALA A 163 12.51 13.94 8.80
C ALA A 163 11.39 14.72 8.07
N LYS A 164 11.56 14.97 6.76
CA LYS A 164 10.53 15.61 5.93
C LYS A 164 9.36 14.70 5.55
N ALA A 165 9.53 13.38 5.63
CA ALA A 165 8.49 12.38 5.31
C ALA A 165 7.67 11.95 6.54
N ALA A 166 8.04 12.40 7.74
CA ALA A 166 7.33 12.10 8.98
C ALA A 166 5.97 12.82 9.10
N SER A 167 5.75 13.89 8.34
CA SER A 167 4.45 14.54 8.22
C SER A 167 3.58 13.73 7.26
N SER A 168 2.45 13.22 7.76
CA SER A 168 1.51 12.47 6.91
C SER A 168 0.93 13.41 5.85
N PRO A 169 0.86 13.03 4.57
CA PRO A 169 0.41 13.91 3.48
C PRO A 169 -0.98 14.57 3.70
N GLY A 170 -1.80 14.04 4.61
CA GLY A 170 -3.11 14.58 4.97
C GLY A 170 -3.12 15.60 6.12
N GLU A 171 -2.03 15.86 6.83
CA GLU A 171 -2.03 16.81 7.98
C GLU A 171 -2.37 18.24 7.58
N LYS A 172 -2.13 18.63 6.33
CA LYS A 172 -2.44 19.95 5.78
C LYS A 172 -3.73 20.00 4.96
N TRP A 173 -4.41 18.86 4.78
CA TRP A 173 -5.62 18.79 3.97
C TRP A 173 -6.83 19.12 4.84
N GLN A 174 -7.53 20.21 4.51
CA GLN A 174 -8.85 20.52 5.05
C GLN A 174 -9.83 20.66 3.87
N PRO A 175 -11.07 20.13 3.97
CA PRO A 175 -12.05 20.28 2.91
C PRO A 175 -12.48 21.74 2.77
N ASP A 176 -12.65 22.19 1.53
CA ASP A 176 -13.27 23.49 1.24
C ASP A 176 -14.73 23.52 1.72
N SER A 177 -15.19 24.70 2.16
CA SER A 177 -16.58 24.90 2.58
C SER A 177 -17.53 24.82 1.38
N TRP A 178 -18.59 24.01 1.51
CA TRP A 178 -19.60 23.82 0.46
C TRP A 178 -20.41 25.09 0.24
N ASN A 179 -20.33 25.67 -0.97
CA ASN A 179 -21.11 26.85 -1.36
C ASN A 179 -22.18 26.46 -2.41
N PRO A 180 -23.46 26.33 -2.04
CA PRO A 180 -24.51 26.04 -3.01
C PRO A 180 -24.72 27.24 -3.94
N THR A 181 -24.65 27.02 -5.26
CA THR A 181 -24.98 28.06 -6.24
C THR A 181 -26.50 28.26 -6.26
N SER A 182 -26.97 29.48 -5.96
CA SER A 182 -28.39 29.80 -6.09
C SER A 182 -28.77 29.85 -7.57
N SER A 183 -29.79 29.08 -7.96
CA SER A 183 -30.32 29.12 -9.32
C SER A 183 -30.96 30.49 -9.57
N GLN A 184 -30.52 31.21 -10.61
CA GLN A 184 -31.24 32.40 -11.05
C GLN A 184 -32.58 31.97 -11.67
N ARG A 185 -33.65 32.66 -11.24
CA ARG A 185 -35.02 32.47 -11.70
C ARG A 185 -35.36 33.55 -12.73
#